data_AF-A0A1X0UDX2-F1
#
_entry.id   AF-A0A1X0UDX2-F1
#
_cell.length_a   1.000
_cell.length_b   1.000
_cell.length_c   1.000
_cell.angle_alpha   90.00
_cell.angle_beta   90.00
_cell.angle_gamma   90.00
#
_symmetry.space_group_name_H-M   'P 1'
#
loop_
_entity.id
_entity.type
_entity.pdbx_description
1 polymer ?
#
loop_
_entity_poly.entity_id
_entity_poly.type
_entity_poly.pdbx_seq_one_letter_code
_entity_poly.pdbx_strand_id
1 'polypeptide(L)'
;MSVSEEVSNTAFAPIPALDTSDSHHNKRVLLVWDAPNLDMGLGAILGGRPTAAYRPRFDALGRWLLQRTAELSTNGSGILEAEATVFTNIAPGSADVVRPWVEALRNVGFAVFAKPKVDEDSDVDDDMLDHIEFRNRGGGLAGVMVASADGQAFREPLENIAATGVPVQVLGFREHASWAVTSETLEFLDLEDIPGVFRESLPRVSLDSLPDEGAWLQPFRPLSALLVGRQGVS
;
A
#
# COMPACT_ATOMS: atom_id res chain seq x y z
N MET A 1 -33.01 77.49 4.23
CA MET A 1 -33.14 76.30 5.10
C MET A 1 -33.19 75.10 4.16
N SER A 2 -32.06 74.41 3.95
CA SER A 2 -31.87 72.97 4.30
C SER A 2 -32.72 72.02 3.44
N VAL A 3 -32.22 70.99 2.75
CA VAL A 3 -30.94 70.27 2.77
C VAL A 3 -30.77 69.55 1.41
N SER A 4 -29.52 69.36 1.00
CA SER A 4 -29.04 68.64 -0.18
C SER A 4 -29.15 67.11 -0.02
N GLU A 5 -29.40 66.39 -1.12
CA GLU A 5 -29.06 64.97 -1.26
C GLU A 5 -27.93 64.84 -2.30
N GLU A 6 -26.71 64.62 -1.81
CA GLU A 6 -25.56 64.18 -2.61
C GLU A 6 -25.53 62.65 -2.62
N VAL A 7 -25.65 62.06 -3.81
CA VAL A 7 -25.44 60.64 -4.03
C VAL A 7 -23.93 60.41 -4.11
N SER A 8 -23.33 59.91 -3.02
CA SER A 8 -21.94 59.48 -3.01
C SER A 8 -21.79 58.13 -3.73
N ASN A 9 -21.17 58.18 -4.90
CA ASN A 9 -20.71 57.03 -5.67
C ASN A 9 -19.42 56.49 -5.03
N THR A 10 -19.56 55.51 -4.14
CA THR A 10 -18.41 54.87 -3.47
C THR A 10 -17.69 53.96 -4.46
N ALA A 11 -16.56 54.44 -5.00
CA ALA A 11 -15.64 53.63 -5.78
C ALA A 11 -15.07 52.51 -4.89
N PHE A 12 -15.24 51.25 -5.31
CA PHE A 12 -14.62 50.09 -4.66
C PHE A 12 -13.10 50.22 -4.74
N ALA A 13 -12.45 50.29 -3.58
CA ALA A 13 -11.00 50.13 -3.49
C ALA A 13 -10.61 48.71 -3.93
N PRO A 14 -9.52 48.53 -4.69
CA PRO A 14 -9.05 47.19 -5.04
C PRO A 14 -8.61 46.49 -3.74
N ILE A 15 -9.19 45.32 -3.50
CA ILE A 15 -8.77 44.39 -2.46
C ILE A 15 -7.29 44.07 -2.74
N PRO A 16 -6.37 44.17 -1.77
CA PRO A 16 -5.00 43.76 -2.00
C PRO A 16 -5.04 42.28 -2.41
N ALA A 17 -4.46 41.96 -3.56
CA ALA A 17 -4.31 40.59 -4.02
C ALA A 17 -3.77 39.78 -2.85
N LEU A 18 -4.52 38.76 -2.42
CA LEU A 18 -3.97 37.74 -1.54
C LEU A 18 -2.72 37.25 -2.25
N ASP A 19 -1.56 37.44 -1.62
CA ASP A 19 -0.33 36.78 -2.01
C ASP A 19 -0.64 35.27 -2.06
N THR A 20 -0.86 34.73 -3.26
CA THR A 20 -0.95 33.29 -3.49
C THR A 20 0.45 32.69 -3.55
N SER A 21 1.36 33.16 -2.69
CA SER A 21 2.71 32.66 -2.54
C SER A 21 2.78 31.76 -1.30
N ASP A 22 2.22 30.56 -1.43
CA ASP A 22 2.77 29.33 -0.85
C ASP A 22 1.92 28.13 -1.29
N SER A 23 1.85 27.89 -2.60
CA SER A 23 1.67 26.52 -3.07
C SER A 23 3.01 25.80 -2.95
N HIS A 24 3.47 25.61 -1.71
CA HIS A 24 4.29 24.44 -1.41
C HIS A 24 3.47 23.26 -1.94
N HIS A 25 3.82 22.77 -3.12
CA HIS A 25 3.25 21.54 -3.64
C HIS A 25 3.77 20.48 -2.68
N ASN A 26 3.01 20.21 -1.61
CA ASN A 26 3.29 19.12 -0.69
C ASN A 26 3.25 17.86 -1.54
N LYS A 27 4.45 17.38 -1.88
CA LYS A 27 4.60 16.08 -2.53
C LYS A 27 4.38 15.03 -1.47
N ARG A 28 3.89 13.87 -1.91
CA ARG A 28 3.57 12.77 -1.01
C ARG A 28 4.44 11.57 -1.26
N VAL A 29 4.69 10.82 -0.19
CA VAL A 29 5.23 9.47 -0.25
C VAL A 29 4.06 8.54 -0.01
N LEU A 30 3.68 7.80 -1.05
CA LEU A 30 2.46 7.00 -1.07
C LEU A 30 2.77 5.54 -0.79
N LEU A 31 2.07 4.93 0.16
CA LEU A 31 2.00 3.48 0.34
C LEU A 31 0.63 2.96 -0.10
N VAL A 32 0.64 2.01 -1.03
CA VAL A 32 -0.55 1.27 -1.46
C VAL A 32 -0.39 -0.18 -1.02
N TRP A 33 -1.36 -0.71 -0.27
CA TRP A 33 -1.31 -2.06 0.26
C TRP A 33 -2.42 -2.94 -0.33
N ASP A 34 -2.03 -4.01 -1.02
CA ASP A 34 -2.91 -5.02 -1.60
C ASP A 34 -3.19 -6.12 -0.56
N ALA A 35 -4.28 -6.00 0.19
CA ALA A 35 -4.58 -6.97 1.23
C ALA A 35 -4.84 -8.39 0.70
N PRO A 36 -5.64 -8.60 -0.36
CA PRO A 36 -5.84 -9.94 -0.93
C PRO A 36 -4.54 -10.62 -1.36
N ASN A 37 -3.65 -9.91 -2.08
CA ASN A 37 -2.42 -10.49 -2.59
C ASN A 37 -1.44 -10.84 -1.46
N LEU A 38 -1.26 -9.93 -0.49
CA LEU A 38 -0.35 -10.18 0.62
C LEU A 38 -0.86 -11.24 1.61
N ASP A 39 -2.17 -11.31 1.85
CA ASP A 39 -2.74 -12.39 2.66
C ASP A 39 -2.57 -13.76 1.97
N MET A 40 -2.65 -13.80 0.63
CA MET A 40 -2.38 -15.01 -0.15
C MET A 40 -0.90 -15.42 -0.09
N GLY A 41 0.03 -14.48 -0.30
CA GLY A 41 1.47 -14.74 -0.22
C GLY A 41 1.88 -15.21 1.18
N LEU A 42 1.40 -14.53 2.23
CA LEU A 42 1.64 -14.95 3.61
C LEU A 42 1.05 -16.33 3.89
N GLY A 43 -0.15 -16.62 3.36
CA GLY A 43 -0.77 -17.92 3.51
C GLY A 43 -0.02 -19.05 2.82
N ALA A 44 0.67 -18.77 1.72
CA ALA A 44 1.54 -19.73 1.03
C ALA A 44 2.80 -20.04 1.86
N ILE A 45 3.43 -19.03 2.46
CA ILE A 45 4.58 -19.19 3.36
C ILE A 45 4.22 -19.98 4.62
N LEU A 46 3.04 -19.72 5.20
CA LEU A 46 2.59 -20.38 6.42
C LEU A 46 1.96 -21.75 6.16
N GLY A 47 1.64 -22.09 4.91
CA GLY A 47 0.92 -23.30 4.57
C GLY A 47 -0.58 -23.28 4.87
N GLY A 48 -1.15 -22.15 5.26
CA GLY A 48 -2.51 -22.03 5.76
C GLY A 48 -2.94 -20.59 6.00
N ARG A 49 -4.09 -20.36 6.65
CA ARG A 49 -4.52 -19.00 6.98
C ARG A 49 -3.58 -18.37 8.01
N PRO A 50 -3.20 -17.08 7.86
CA PRO A 50 -2.37 -16.40 8.83
C PRO A 50 -2.99 -16.37 10.23
N THR A 51 -2.23 -16.84 11.23
CA THR A 51 -2.58 -16.66 12.64
C THR A 51 -2.23 -15.23 13.09
N ALA A 52 -2.76 -14.79 14.22
CA ALA A 52 -2.48 -13.44 14.75
C ALA A 52 -0.99 -13.18 15.04
N ALA A 53 -0.18 -14.22 15.19
CA ALA A 53 1.27 -14.11 15.42
C ALA A 53 2.02 -13.66 14.16
N TYR A 54 1.59 -14.14 12.99
CA TYR A 54 2.24 -13.89 11.70
C TYR A 54 1.56 -12.79 10.88
N ARG A 55 0.55 -12.11 11.41
CA ARG A 55 -0.05 -10.95 10.72
C ARG A 55 0.86 -9.73 10.81
N PRO A 56 1.03 -8.97 9.71
CA PRO A 56 1.83 -7.76 9.70
C PRO A 56 1.23 -6.70 10.62
N ARG A 57 2.11 -6.02 11.36
CA ARG A 57 1.79 -4.92 12.26
C ARG A 57 1.80 -3.59 11.51
N PHE A 58 0.62 -3.08 11.22
CA PHE A 58 0.44 -1.80 10.52
C PHE A 58 1.00 -0.59 11.30
N ASP A 59 1.07 -0.67 12.64
CA ASP A 59 1.72 0.38 13.43
C ASP A 59 3.24 0.44 13.20
N ALA A 60 3.88 -0.71 12.96
CA ALA A 60 5.29 -0.77 12.59
C ALA A 60 5.51 -0.33 11.15
N LEU A 61 4.65 -0.78 10.23
CA LEU A 61 4.67 -0.34 8.83
C LEU A 61 4.49 1.17 8.68
N GLY A 62 3.55 1.77 9.42
CA GLY A 62 3.34 3.21 9.42
C GLY A 62 4.56 3.99 9.93
N ARG A 63 5.20 3.51 11.01
CA ARG A 63 6.46 4.10 11.51
C ARG A 63 7.60 4.02 10.49
N TRP A 64 7.72 2.88 9.82
CA TRP A 64 8.69 2.71 8.74
C TRP A 64 8.42 3.67 7.57
N LEU A 65 7.16 3.83 7.14
CA LEU A 65 6.79 4.76 6.07
C LEU A 65 7.14 6.21 6.43
N LEU A 66 6.90 6.61 7.68
CA LEU A 66 7.29 7.94 8.17
C LEU A 66 8.81 8.15 8.13
N GLN A 67 9.59 7.15 8.53
CA GLN A 67 11.05 7.21 8.42
C GLN A 67 11.48 7.32 6.96
N ARG A 68 10.93 6.49 6.07
CA ARG A 68 11.25 6.52 4.65
C ARG A 68 10.87 7.85 4.00
N THR A 69 9.76 8.45 4.43
CA THR A 69 9.35 9.79 4.01
C THR A 69 10.35 10.85 4.46
N ALA A 70 10.86 10.75 5.68
CA ALA A 70 11.91 11.64 6.17
C ALA A 70 13.22 11.50 5.36
N GLU A 71 13.65 10.27 5.02
CA GLU A 71 14.82 10.01 4.16
C GLU A 71 14.65 10.60 2.75
N LEU A 72 13.46 10.49 2.16
CA LEU A 72 13.18 11.09 0.85
C LEU A 72 13.15 12.62 0.94
N SER A 73 12.68 13.18 2.06
CA SER A 73 12.63 14.63 2.25
C SER A 73 14.02 15.27 2.33
N THR A 74 15.04 14.56 2.87
CA THR A 74 16.42 15.09 2.92
C THR A 74 17.07 15.24 1.56
N ASN A 75 16.57 14.51 0.55
CA ASN A 75 17.07 14.55 -0.82
C ASN A 75 16.33 15.56 -1.69
N GLY A 76 15.24 16.15 -1.19
CA GLY A 76 14.37 17.07 -1.92
C GLY A 76 14.30 18.46 -1.29
N SER A 77 13.61 19.37 -1.98
CA SER A 77 13.24 20.68 -1.44
C SER A 77 11.73 20.69 -1.23
N GLY A 78 11.28 20.47 0.01
CA GLY A 78 9.86 20.53 0.37
C GLY A 78 9.50 19.65 1.57
N ILE A 79 8.33 19.94 2.16
CA ILE A 79 7.72 19.07 3.17
C ILE A 79 7.05 17.92 2.43
N LEU A 80 7.38 16.68 2.80
CA LEU A 80 6.75 15.49 2.26
C LEU A 80 5.70 14.95 3.23
N GLU A 81 4.54 14.59 2.70
CA GLU A 81 3.47 13.95 3.47
C GLU A 81 3.45 12.44 3.22
N ALA A 82 3.42 11.64 4.29
CA ALA A 82 3.22 10.21 4.18
C ALA A 82 1.72 9.91 4.04
N GLU A 83 1.34 9.22 2.97
CA GLU A 83 -0.02 8.73 2.77
C GLU A 83 -0.01 7.20 2.64
N ALA A 84 -0.93 6.51 3.30
CA ALA A 84 -1.04 5.06 3.22
C ALA A 84 -2.48 4.60 3.06
N THR A 85 -2.73 3.73 2.09
CA THR A 85 -4.06 3.19 1.81
C THR A 85 -4.03 1.67 1.70
N VAL A 86 -4.91 1.00 2.44
CA VAL A 86 -5.15 -0.44 2.35
C VAL A 86 -6.33 -0.71 1.42
N PHE A 87 -6.11 -1.51 0.40
CA PHE A 87 -7.12 -1.98 -0.54
C PHE A 87 -7.53 -3.40 -0.17
N THR A 88 -8.84 -3.63 -0.09
CA THR A 88 -9.38 -4.91 0.34
C THR A 88 -10.71 -5.22 -0.31
N ASN A 89 -10.99 -6.51 -0.47
CA ASN A 89 -12.29 -6.99 -0.90
C ASN A 89 -13.14 -7.44 0.29
N ILE A 90 -14.42 -7.08 0.29
CA ILE A 90 -15.39 -7.51 1.29
C ILE A 90 -16.32 -8.54 0.69
N ALA A 91 -16.19 -9.79 1.13
CA ALA A 91 -17.10 -10.86 0.72
C ALA A 91 -18.52 -10.63 1.31
N PRO A 92 -19.59 -10.99 0.59
CA PRO A 92 -20.95 -10.91 1.13
C PRO A 92 -21.08 -11.62 2.48
N GLY A 93 -21.69 -10.94 3.47
CA GLY A 93 -21.87 -11.47 4.83
C GLY A 93 -20.63 -11.41 5.75
N SER A 94 -19.49 -10.90 5.28
CA SER A 94 -18.26 -10.78 6.09
C SER A 94 -18.08 -9.43 6.81
N ALA A 95 -18.96 -8.46 6.55
CA ALA A 95 -18.77 -7.07 6.98
C ALA A 95 -18.55 -6.92 8.50
N ASP A 96 -19.31 -7.62 9.32
CA ASP A 96 -19.17 -7.53 10.78
C ASP A 96 -17.88 -8.17 11.30
N VAL A 97 -17.33 -9.14 10.57
CA VAL A 97 -16.04 -9.78 10.90
C VAL A 97 -14.87 -8.86 10.55
N VAL A 98 -14.98 -8.13 9.44
CA VAL A 98 -13.90 -7.28 8.91
C VAL A 98 -13.90 -5.87 9.55
N ARG A 99 -15.06 -5.40 10.04
CA ARG A 99 -15.22 -4.06 10.65
C ARG A 99 -14.17 -3.72 11.71
N PRO A 100 -13.89 -4.56 12.74
CA PRO A 100 -12.91 -4.21 13.77
C PRO A 100 -11.49 -4.02 13.20
N TRP A 101 -11.13 -4.78 12.17
CA TRP A 101 -9.83 -4.65 11.52
C TRP A 101 -9.74 -3.34 10.69
N VAL A 102 -10.80 -2.97 9.98
CA VAL A 102 -10.88 -1.68 9.26
C VAL A 102 -10.79 -0.51 10.24
N GLU A 103 -11.49 -0.57 11.36
CA GLU A 103 -11.43 0.46 12.41
C GLU A 103 -10.02 0.56 13.01
N ALA A 104 -9.35 -0.57 13.24
CA ALA A 104 -7.98 -0.59 13.74
C ALA A 104 -6.99 0.06 12.74
N LEU A 105 -7.09 -0.23 11.44
CA LEU A 105 -6.27 0.41 10.40
C LEU A 105 -6.44 1.93 10.38
N ARG A 106 -7.70 2.38 10.43
CA ARG A 106 -8.03 3.81 10.45
C ARG A 106 -7.53 4.51 11.71
N ASN A 107 -7.56 3.84 12.86
CA ASN A 107 -6.99 4.36 14.11
C ASN A 107 -5.47 4.49 14.07
N VAL A 108 -4.78 3.66 13.27
CA VAL A 108 -3.33 3.80 13.04
C VAL A 108 -3.02 4.98 12.09
N GLY A 109 -3.97 5.36 11.23
CA GLY A 109 -3.83 6.45 10.26
C GLY A 109 -3.84 6.00 8.79
N PHE A 110 -4.15 4.73 8.52
CA PHE A 110 -4.30 4.24 7.14
C PHE A 110 -5.70 4.58 6.61
N ALA A 111 -5.76 5.05 5.37
CA ALA A 111 -6.99 5.02 4.59
C ALA A 111 -7.33 3.56 4.24
N VAL A 112 -8.62 3.26 4.07
CA VAL A 112 -9.09 1.93 3.67
C VAL A 112 -10.04 2.07 2.50
N PHE A 113 -9.69 1.44 1.38
CA PHE A 113 -10.57 1.23 0.25
C PHE A 113 -11.13 -0.20 0.32
N ALA A 114 -12.45 -0.31 0.47
CA ALA A 114 -13.13 -1.59 0.64
C ALA A 114 -14.12 -1.82 -0.51
N LYS A 115 -13.80 -2.75 -1.41
CA LYS A 115 -14.62 -3.08 -2.60
C LYS A 115 -15.42 -4.36 -2.35
N PRO A 116 -16.76 -4.36 -2.50
CA PRO A 116 -17.53 -5.60 -2.43
C PRO A 116 -17.04 -6.62 -3.47
N LYS A 117 -16.80 -7.86 -3.06
CA LYS A 117 -16.47 -8.96 -3.99
C LYS A 117 -17.76 -9.55 -4.55
N VAL A 118 -18.23 -9.04 -5.68
CA VAL A 118 -19.50 -9.45 -6.30
C VAL A 118 -19.31 -10.64 -7.26
N ASP A 119 -18.13 -10.74 -7.88
CA ASP A 119 -17.73 -11.83 -8.78
C ASP A 119 -16.20 -12.07 -8.72
N GLU A 120 -15.69 -12.95 -9.60
CA GLU A 120 -14.26 -13.29 -9.69
C GLU A 120 -13.41 -12.14 -10.27
N ASP A 121 -14.03 -11.26 -11.08
CA ASP A 121 -13.38 -10.10 -11.72
C ASP A 121 -13.40 -8.84 -10.82
N SER A 122 -13.92 -8.97 -9.59
CA SER A 122 -13.99 -7.89 -8.61
C SER A 122 -12.65 -7.69 -7.87
N ASP A 123 -11.52 -7.68 -8.57
CA ASP A 123 -10.22 -7.33 -7.97
C ASP A 123 -10.12 -5.82 -7.64
N VAL A 124 -9.03 -5.40 -7.01
CA VAL A 124 -8.80 -4.00 -6.57
C VAL A 124 -7.64 -3.35 -7.34
N ASP A 125 -7.13 -4.01 -8.37
CA ASP A 125 -5.87 -3.62 -9.03
C ASP A 125 -6.04 -2.30 -9.79
N ASP A 126 -7.12 -2.17 -10.57
CA ASP A 126 -7.47 -0.92 -11.25
C ASP A 126 -7.70 0.23 -10.26
N ASP A 127 -8.37 -0.04 -9.12
CA ASP A 127 -8.62 0.98 -8.10
C ASP A 127 -7.31 1.46 -7.44
N MET A 128 -6.33 0.56 -7.28
CA MET A 128 -4.99 0.89 -6.79
C MET A 128 -4.22 1.74 -7.80
N LEU A 129 -4.26 1.38 -9.09
CA LEU A 129 -3.59 2.13 -10.14
C LEU A 129 -4.20 3.53 -10.30
N ASP A 130 -5.53 3.66 -10.32
CA ASP A 130 -6.24 4.94 -10.34
C ASP A 130 -5.85 5.82 -9.14
N HIS A 131 -5.70 5.21 -7.95
CA HIS A 131 -5.29 5.92 -6.75
C HIS A 131 -3.86 6.47 -6.84
N ILE A 132 -2.94 5.70 -7.42
CA ILE A 132 -1.55 6.10 -7.67
C ILE A 132 -1.52 7.21 -8.73
N GLU A 133 -2.21 7.02 -9.85
CA GLU A 133 -2.23 7.98 -10.95
C GLU A 133 -2.76 9.34 -10.48
N PHE A 134 -3.89 9.34 -9.76
CA PHE A 134 -4.48 10.57 -9.21
C PHE A 134 -3.47 11.38 -8.38
N ARG A 135 -2.62 10.69 -7.62
CA ARG A 135 -1.59 11.31 -6.77
C ARG A 135 -0.35 11.76 -7.53
N ASN A 136 -0.06 11.10 -8.64
CA ASN A 136 1.05 11.40 -9.53
C ASN A 136 0.79 12.65 -10.40
N ARG A 137 -0.48 12.99 -10.66
CA ARG A 137 -0.87 14.17 -11.46
C ARG A 137 -0.15 15.43 -10.99
N GLY A 138 0.41 16.18 -11.95
CA GLY A 138 1.14 17.42 -11.69
C GLY A 138 2.48 17.24 -10.93
N GLY A 139 3.03 16.02 -10.86
CA GLY A 139 4.29 15.75 -10.13
C GLY A 139 4.10 15.67 -8.62
N GLY A 140 2.91 15.23 -8.17
CA GLY A 140 2.54 15.17 -6.76
C GLY A 140 3.18 14.03 -5.95
N LEU A 141 3.84 13.06 -6.59
CA LEU A 141 4.58 11.99 -5.91
C LEU A 141 6.04 12.36 -5.70
N ALA A 142 6.53 12.15 -4.48
CA ALA A 142 7.95 12.13 -4.14
C ALA A 142 8.49 10.70 -3.92
N GLY A 143 7.61 9.72 -3.80
CA GLY A 143 7.93 8.31 -3.74
C GLY A 143 6.65 7.47 -3.71
N VAL A 144 6.73 6.23 -4.19
CA VAL A 144 5.60 5.29 -4.13
C VAL A 144 6.09 3.90 -3.72
N MET A 145 5.37 3.33 -2.77
CA MET A 145 5.58 2.00 -2.22
C MET A 145 4.33 1.19 -2.53
N VAL A 146 4.46 0.10 -3.28
CA VAL A 146 3.34 -0.78 -3.59
C VAL A 146 3.58 -2.14 -2.96
N ALA A 147 2.72 -2.50 -2.02
CA ALA A 147 2.77 -3.78 -1.33
C ALA A 147 1.88 -4.78 -2.07
N SER A 148 2.40 -5.37 -3.14
CA SER A 148 1.73 -6.40 -3.96
C SER A 148 2.76 -7.27 -4.67
N ALA A 149 2.45 -8.55 -4.85
CA ALA A 149 3.20 -9.49 -5.65
C ALA A 149 2.70 -9.57 -7.11
N ASP A 150 1.65 -8.83 -7.50
CA ASP A 150 1.11 -8.87 -8.85
C ASP A 150 1.95 -8.07 -9.86
N GLY A 151 2.84 -8.76 -10.56
CA GLY A 151 3.65 -8.15 -11.61
C GLY A 151 2.93 -7.94 -12.93
N GLN A 152 1.77 -8.56 -13.16
CA GLN A 152 0.99 -8.34 -14.38
C GLN A 152 0.30 -6.98 -14.32
N ALA A 153 -0.29 -6.65 -13.16
CA ALA A 153 -0.95 -5.37 -12.95
C ALA A 153 0.06 -4.23 -12.76
N PHE A 154 1.07 -4.40 -11.90
CA PHE A 154 1.84 -3.26 -11.40
C PHE A 154 3.18 -2.99 -12.10
N ARG A 155 3.81 -3.97 -12.75
CA ARG A 155 5.19 -3.81 -13.23
C ARG A 155 5.37 -2.61 -14.17
N GLU A 156 4.69 -2.63 -15.32
CA GLU A 156 4.84 -1.56 -16.32
C GLU A 156 4.38 -0.19 -15.79
N PRO A 157 3.22 -0.05 -15.10
CA PRO A 157 2.83 1.21 -14.48
C PRO A 157 3.87 1.77 -13.50
N LEU A 158 4.48 0.91 -12.67
CA LEU A 158 5.49 1.32 -11.71
C LEU A 158 6.81 1.70 -12.38
N GLU A 159 7.24 0.97 -13.40
CA GLU A 159 8.42 1.31 -14.20
C GLU A 159 8.25 2.66 -14.90
N ASN A 160 7.06 2.96 -15.41
CA ASN A 160 6.74 4.25 -16.01
C ASN A 160 6.84 5.40 -14.99
N ILE A 161 6.43 5.19 -13.74
CA ILE A 161 6.61 6.18 -12.67
C ILE A 161 8.09 6.33 -12.32
N ALA A 162 8.81 5.22 -12.17
CA ALA A 162 10.25 5.23 -11.88
C ALA A 162 11.06 5.99 -12.94
N ALA A 163 10.69 5.86 -14.22
CA ALA A 163 11.31 6.57 -15.34
C ALA A 163 11.19 8.09 -15.24
N THR A 164 10.25 8.62 -14.45
CA THR A 164 10.14 10.07 -14.17
C THR A 164 11.10 10.57 -13.08
N GLY A 165 11.88 9.66 -12.48
CA GLY A 165 12.79 9.96 -11.37
C GLY A 165 12.14 9.88 -9.99
N VAL A 166 10.89 9.43 -9.89
CA VAL A 166 10.22 9.15 -8.61
C VAL A 166 10.71 7.80 -8.08
N PRO A 167 11.26 7.72 -6.85
CA PRO A 167 11.61 6.43 -6.23
C PRO A 167 10.39 5.52 -6.12
N VAL A 168 10.49 4.31 -6.66
CA VAL A 168 9.45 3.29 -6.60
C VAL A 168 9.99 2.06 -5.89
N GLN A 169 9.26 1.59 -4.89
CA GLN A 169 9.62 0.40 -4.12
C GLN A 169 8.45 -0.58 -4.05
N VAL A 170 8.71 -1.84 -4.34
CA VAL A 170 7.74 -2.93 -4.19
C VAL A 170 7.98 -3.61 -2.85
N LEU A 171 6.92 -3.72 -2.04
CA LEU A 171 6.93 -4.45 -0.78
C LEU A 171 6.27 -5.80 -0.98
N GLY A 172 6.85 -6.87 -0.47
CA GLY A 172 6.22 -8.17 -0.54
C GLY A 172 7.04 -9.24 0.11
N PHE A 173 6.71 -10.48 -0.22
CA PHE A 173 7.54 -11.63 0.11
C PHE A 173 8.37 -11.99 -1.11
N ARG A 174 9.69 -12.14 -0.93
CA ARG A 174 10.63 -12.40 -2.02
C ARG A 174 10.24 -13.60 -2.90
N GLU A 175 9.63 -14.61 -2.30
CA GLU A 175 9.16 -15.85 -2.92
C GLU A 175 8.02 -15.62 -3.93
N HIS A 176 7.29 -14.51 -3.79
CA HIS A 176 6.10 -14.22 -4.58
C HIS A 176 6.28 -13.04 -5.54
N ALA A 177 7.26 -12.16 -5.29
CA ALA A 177 7.49 -10.95 -6.08
C ALA A 177 8.77 -11.03 -6.94
N SER A 178 9.01 -12.17 -7.60
CA SER A 178 10.24 -12.38 -8.40
C SER A 178 10.48 -11.30 -9.45
N TRP A 179 9.41 -10.81 -10.07
CA TRP A 179 9.45 -9.72 -11.07
C TRP A 179 10.05 -8.42 -10.52
N ALA A 180 9.78 -8.10 -9.25
CA ALA A 180 10.31 -6.92 -8.59
C ALA A 180 11.74 -7.17 -8.08
N VAL A 181 12.01 -8.38 -7.55
CA VAL A 181 13.35 -8.78 -7.09
C VAL A 181 14.38 -8.74 -8.21
N THR A 182 14.00 -9.11 -9.43
CA THR A 182 14.89 -9.11 -10.60
C THR A 182 14.82 -7.81 -11.41
N SER A 183 14.07 -6.81 -10.94
CA SER A 183 13.95 -5.54 -11.66
C SER A 183 15.23 -4.73 -11.52
N GLU A 184 15.67 -4.12 -12.63
CA GLU A 184 16.79 -3.16 -12.62
C GLU A 184 16.33 -1.72 -12.34
N THR A 185 15.02 -1.49 -12.38
CA THR A 185 14.39 -0.15 -12.28
C THR A 185 13.62 0.05 -10.98
N LEU A 186 13.08 -1.02 -10.40
CA LEU A 186 12.28 -0.97 -9.17
C LEU A 186 13.09 -1.48 -7.98
N GLU A 187 12.98 -0.80 -6.84
CA GLU A 187 13.52 -1.33 -5.59
C GLU A 187 12.58 -2.40 -5.03
N PHE A 188 13.11 -3.50 -4.50
CA PHE A 188 12.34 -4.48 -3.76
C PHE A 188 12.75 -4.44 -2.28
N LEU A 189 11.76 -4.46 -1.38
CA LEU A 189 11.97 -4.63 0.05
C LEU A 189 11.08 -5.76 0.57
N ASP A 190 11.71 -6.76 1.20
CA ASP A 190 10.95 -7.83 1.82
C ASP A 190 10.23 -7.30 3.07
N LEU A 191 8.94 -7.61 3.21
CA LEU A 191 8.14 -7.16 4.36
C LEU A 191 8.71 -7.64 5.70
N GLU A 192 9.40 -8.78 5.71
CA GLU A 192 10.04 -9.29 6.93
C GLU A 192 11.27 -8.48 7.34
N ASP A 193 11.91 -7.78 6.40
CA ASP A 193 13.06 -6.91 6.67
C ASP A 193 12.63 -5.58 7.31
N ILE A 194 11.33 -5.24 7.33
CA ILE A 194 10.82 -4.04 7.99
C ILE A 194 10.74 -4.25 9.51
N PRO A 195 11.50 -3.50 10.34
CA PRO A 195 11.58 -3.75 11.77
C PRO A 195 10.23 -3.72 12.49
N GLY A 196 9.89 -4.84 13.12
CA GLY A 196 8.70 -4.99 13.95
C GLY A 196 7.39 -5.18 13.19
N VAL A 197 7.41 -5.31 11.86
CA VAL A 197 6.21 -5.69 11.07
C VAL A 197 5.75 -7.09 11.45
N PHE A 198 6.65 -8.06 11.58
CA PHE A 198 6.33 -9.36 12.13
C PHE A 198 6.88 -9.51 13.55
N ARG A 199 6.12 -10.21 14.41
CA ARG A 199 6.54 -10.49 15.80
C ARG A 199 7.52 -11.65 15.89
N GLU A 200 7.33 -12.62 15.00
CA GLU A 200 8.16 -13.80 14.85
C GLU A 200 8.64 -13.85 13.41
N SER A 201 9.83 -14.41 13.20
CA SER A 201 10.28 -14.70 11.85
C SER A 201 9.30 -15.65 11.16
N LEU A 202 9.08 -15.41 9.88
CA LEU A 202 8.30 -16.28 9.04
C LEU A 202 9.03 -17.63 8.93
N PRO A 203 8.32 -18.76 8.96
CA PRO A 203 8.90 -20.10 8.87
C PRO A 203 9.35 -20.40 7.44
N ARG A 204 10.30 -19.61 6.91
CA ARG A 204 10.83 -19.77 5.57
C ARG A 204 11.69 -21.01 5.48
N VAL A 205 11.53 -21.70 4.36
CA VAL A 205 12.46 -22.73 3.92
C VAL A 205 13.24 -22.15 2.75
N SER A 206 14.46 -21.69 3.00
CA SER A 206 15.38 -21.29 1.92
C SER A 206 16.15 -22.52 1.45
N LEU A 207 15.92 -22.94 0.20
CA LEU A 207 16.69 -24.02 -0.42
C LEU A 207 18.13 -23.60 -0.72
N ASP A 208 18.39 -22.29 -0.83
CA ASP A 208 19.72 -21.74 -1.08
C ASP A 208 20.57 -21.63 0.19
N SER A 209 20.00 -21.92 1.35
CA SER A 209 20.67 -21.81 2.66
C SER A 209 20.43 -23.07 3.51
N LEU A 210 20.45 -24.24 2.86
CA LEU A 210 20.36 -25.51 3.56
C LEU A 210 21.68 -25.84 4.27
N PRO A 211 21.63 -26.44 5.47
CA PRO A 211 22.83 -26.96 6.11
C PRO A 211 23.43 -28.12 5.29
N ASP A 212 24.74 -28.36 5.44
CA ASP A 212 25.46 -29.39 4.67
C ASP A 212 24.91 -30.81 4.91
N GLU A 213 24.39 -31.07 6.11
CA GLU A 213 23.70 -32.32 6.48
C GLU A 213 22.28 -32.45 5.91
N GLY A 214 21.76 -31.41 5.25
CA GLY A 214 20.39 -31.32 4.74
C GLY A 214 19.35 -30.93 5.79
N ALA A 215 18.17 -30.47 5.36
CA ALA A 215 17.07 -30.10 6.25
C ALA A 215 15.81 -30.92 5.96
N TRP A 216 15.09 -31.29 7.02
CA TRP A 216 13.74 -31.86 6.90
C TRP A 216 12.71 -30.77 6.66
N LEU A 217 12.10 -30.77 5.49
CA LEU A 217 11.05 -29.83 5.13
C LEU A 217 9.69 -30.42 5.51
N GLN A 218 9.08 -29.88 6.56
CA GLN A 218 7.78 -30.36 7.01
C GLN A 218 6.69 -29.96 5.99
N PRO A 219 5.72 -30.84 5.71
CA PRO A 219 4.62 -30.49 4.83
C PRO A 219 3.77 -29.39 5.46
N PHE A 220 3.51 -28.34 4.70
CA PHE A 220 2.65 -27.22 5.08
C PHE A 220 1.21 -27.63 5.45
N ARG A 221 0.72 -28.74 4.88
CA ARG A 221 -0.60 -29.31 5.15
C ARG A 221 -0.50 -30.84 5.23
N PRO A 222 -1.32 -31.50 6.07
CA PRO A 222 -1.39 -32.97 6.07
C PRO A 222 -1.97 -33.48 4.73
N LEU A 223 -1.51 -34.66 4.28
CA LEU A 223 -1.98 -35.28 3.02
C LEU A 223 -3.51 -35.47 2.96
N SER A 224 -4.17 -35.60 4.11
CA SER A 224 -5.64 -35.71 4.22
C SER A 224 -6.38 -34.49 3.65
N ALA A 225 -5.73 -33.33 3.54
CA ALA A 225 -6.34 -32.12 2.97
C ALA A 225 -6.78 -32.30 1.50
N LEU A 226 -6.18 -33.25 0.76
CA LEU A 226 -6.55 -33.56 -0.62
C LEU A 226 -7.96 -34.15 -0.76
N LEU A 227 -8.51 -34.72 0.31
CA LEU A 227 -9.81 -35.39 0.29
C LEU A 227 -11.00 -34.42 0.35
N VAL A 228 -10.76 -33.16 0.69
CA VAL A 228 -11.83 -32.14 0.87
C VAL A 228 -12.30 -31.57 -0.49
N GLY A 229 -11.55 -31.76 -1.58
CA GLY A 229 -11.86 -31.21 -2.91
C GLY A 229 -12.77 -32.04 -3.83
N ARG A 230 -13.32 -33.18 -3.38
CA ARG A 230 -14.12 -34.11 -4.23
C ARG A 230 -15.60 -34.24 -3.90
N GLN A 231 -16.18 -33.37 -3.06
CA GLN A 231 -17.63 -33.34 -2.87
C GLN A 231 -18.26 -32.25 -3.72
N GLY A 232 -18.43 -32.52 -5.02
CA GLY A 232 -19.00 -31.58 -5.95
C GLY A 232 -19.21 -32.14 -7.36
N VAL A 233 -19.59 -33.42 -7.49
CA VAL A 233 -20.28 -33.93 -8.69
C VAL A 233 -21.22 -35.06 -8.24
N SER A 234 -22.50 -34.75 -8.12
CA SER A 234 -23.60 -35.68 -8.31
C SER A 234 -24.56 -35.07 -9.31
#